data_AF-A0A1W1X7A5-F1
#
_entry.id   AF-A0A1W1X7A5-F1
#
_cell.length_a   1.000
_cell.length_b   1.000
_cell.length_c   1.000
_cell.angle_alpha   90.00
_cell.angle_beta   90.00
_cell.angle_gamma   90.00
#
_symmetry.space_group_name_H-M   'P 1'
#
loop_
_entity.id
_entity.type
_entity.pdbx_description
1 polymer ?
#
loop_
_entity_poly.entity_id
_entity_poly.type
_entity_poly.pdbx_seq_one_letter_code
_entity_poly.pdbx_strand_id
1 'polypeptide(L)'
;MRSDTIFNKQNIKNAIFVIAGCLLSAIGVNMFLVSAELFSGGMSGIAILIQYALKIPAGYTVLIANIPLLALSYRKLNKRFTIYSIIGTVSLSLFLLLTKNLNSIVTVHDTLLFCVYGGVLTGVGAGIAYSNHGSEGGMNIVVMLLKKKYDSLDVGQLGFIVNCVIVFCGMLLNGIAVALYTLMSMYIAAFVTDKMIHGLSRKKVLLIITDKEDEVCEYIEMHKHRGATLLNGKAIAGKERRVIYCIVHVSRLPELKYSVLKIDGDALISIIDASEVDGRGFNSSIL
;
A
#
# COMPACT_ATOMS: atom_id res chain seq x y z
N MET A 1 -19.10 13.50 21.56
CA MET A 1 -17.66 13.52 21.91
C MET A 1 -17.35 12.26 22.71
N ARG A 2 -16.81 11.21 22.07
CA ARG A 2 -16.36 10.00 22.77
C ARG A 2 -14.88 10.19 23.08
N SER A 3 -14.54 10.06 24.37
CA SER A 3 -13.19 10.21 24.88
C SER A 3 -12.27 9.15 24.26
N ASP A 4 -11.28 9.61 23.50
CA ASP A 4 -10.20 8.78 22.94
C ASP A 4 -9.28 8.33 24.07
N THR A 5 -9.54 7.17 24.67
CA THR A 5 -8.56 6.50 25.51
C THR A 5 -7.40 6.02 24.64
N ILE A 6 -6.31 6.78 24.69
CA ILE A 6 -5.06 6.60 23.94
C ILE A 6 -4.49 5.18 24.09
N PHE A 7 -4.80 4.48 25.19
CA PHE A 7 -4.37 3.10 25.49
C PHE A 7 -5.45 2.04 25.20
N ASN A 8 -5.78 1.86 23.92
CA ASN A 8 -6.54 0.70 23.47
C ASN A 8 -5.56 -0.37 22.92
N LYS A 9 -5.84 -1.67 23.11
CA LYS A 9 -5.02 -2.78 22.60
C LYS A 9 -4.76 -2.67 21.09
N GLN A 10 -5.72 -2.11 20.36
CA GLN A 10 -5.61 -1.81 18.93
C GLN A 10 -4.59 -0.69 18.63
N ASN A 11 -4.49 0.34 19.49
CA ASN A 11 -3.53 1.44 19.29
C ASN A 11 -2.08 0.99 19.48
N ILE A 12 -1.84 0.09 20.45
CA ILE A 12 -0.53 -0.52 20.67
C ILE A 12 -0.15 -1.40 19.48
N LYS A 13 -1.09 -2.21 19.00
CA LYS A 13 -0.90 -3.04 17.80
C LYS A 13 -0.49 -2.18 16.60
N ASN A 14 -1.22 -1.10 16.34
CA ASN A 14 -0.91 -0.18 15.24
C ASN A 14 0.48 0.44 15.37
N ALA A 15 0.87 0.89 16.57
CA ALA A 15 2.21 1.42 16.81
C ALA A 15 3.31 0.38 16.55
N ILE A 16 3.13 -0.87 16.99
CA ILE A 16 4.06 -1.96 16.72
C ILE A 16 4.20 -2.20 15.21
N PHE A 17 3.10 -2.22 14.46
CA PHE A 17 3.16 -2.39 13.01
C PHE A 17 3.87 -1.21 12.33
N VAL A 18 3.62 0.03 12.75
CA VAL A 18 4.35 1.20 12.23
C VAL A 18 5.85 1.05 12.48
N ILE A 19 6.26 0.66 13.69
CA ILE A 19 7.67 0.42 14.02
C ILE A 19 8.27 -0.70 13.15
N ALA A 20 7.56 -1.81 13.00
CA ALA A 20 7.99 -2.93 12.16
C ALA A 20 8.13 -2.53 10.68
N GLY A 21 7.19 -1.74 10.17
CA GLY A 21 7.26 -1.18 8.81
C GLY A 21 8.49 -0.30 8.62
N CYS A 22 8.77 0.58 9.59
CA CYS A 22 9.97 1.44 9.56
C CYS A 22 11.27 0.63 9.59
N LEU A 23 11.32 -0.49 10.31
CA LEU A 23 12.48 -1.39 10.31
C LEU A 23 12.70 -2.01 8.92
N LEU A 24 11.64 -2.51 8.28
CA LEU A 24 11.72 -3.05 6.92
C LEU A 24 12.19 -2.00 5.91
N SER A 25 11.67 -0.79 6.00
CA SER A 25 12.11 0.33 5.16
C SER A 25 13.57 0.69 5.39
N ALA A 26 14.03 0.74 6.65
CA ALA A 26 15.43 1.01 6.97
C ALA A 26 16.37 -0.06 6.39
N ILE A 27 15.99 -1.34 6.47
CA ILE A 27 16.74 -2.44 5.84
C ILE A 27 16.76 -2.24 4.32
N GLY A 28 15.60 -2.00 3.69
CA GLY A 28 15.50 -1.75 2.24
C GLY A 28 16.39 -0.59 1.78
N VAL A 29 16.41 0.50 2.54
CA VAL A 29 17.25 1.67 2.26
C VAL A 29 18.73 1.35 2.41
N ASN A 30 19.18 0.91 3.58
CA ASN A 30 20.62 0.78 3.84
C ASN A 30 21.26 -0.43 3.15
N MET A 31 20.56 -1.55 3.05
CA MET A 31 21.11 -2.78 2.49
C MET A 31 21.13 -2.75 0.96
N PHE A 32 20.15 -2.10 0.33
CA PHE A 32 19.99 -2.11 -1.13
C PHE A 32 20.18 -0.73 -1.76
N LEU A 33 19.39 0.28 -1.39
CA LEU A 33 19.41 1.58 -2.07
C LEU A 33 20.73 2.33 -1.84
N VAL A 34 21.20 2.41 -0.59
CA VAL A 34 22.45 3.08 -0.24
C VAL A 34 23.65 2.34 -0.81
N SER A 35 23.63 1.00 -0.82
CA SER A 35 24.68 0.15 -1.43
C SER A 35 24.77 0.34 -2.95
N ALA A 36 23.66 0.70 -3.59
CA ALA A 36 23.56 0.97 -5.03
C ALA A 36 23.72 2.46 -5.39
N GLU A 37 23.99 3.32 -4.42
CA GLU A 37 24.02 4.78 -4.57
C GLU A 37 22.71 5.39 -5.11
N LEU A 38 21.60 4.70 -4.91
CA LEU A 38 20.26 5.14 -5.32
C LEU A 38 19.62 6.01 -4.25
N PHE A 39 18.71 6.90 -4.68
CA PHE A 39 17.96 7.72 -3.75
C PHE A 39 16.82 6.92 -3.11
N SER A 40 16.58 7.16 -1.83
CA SER A 40 15.31 6.77 -1.19
C SER A 40 14.21 7.78 -1.52
N GLY A 41 12.95 7.41 -1.39
CA GLY A 41 11.82 8.34 -1.52
C GLY A 41 11.81 9.40 -0.40
N GLY A 42 11.27 10.58 -0.70
CA GLY A 42 10.91 11.60 0.26
C GLY A 42 12.07 12.27 1.00
N MET A 43 11.89 12.54 2.29
CA MET A 43 12.91 13.20 3.10
C MET A 43 14.13 12.31 3.33
N SER A 44 13.97 10.99 3.29
CA SER A 44 15.09 10.04 3.32
C SER A 44 15.96 10.18 2.08
N GLY A 45 15.39 10.42 0.90
CA GLY A 45 16.15 10.72 -0.32
C GLY A 45 16.98 12.00 -0.22
N ILE A 46 16.36 13.06 0.29
CA ILE A 46 17.05 14.33 0.55
C ILE A 46 18.15 14.14 1.59
N ALA A 47 17.89 13.36 2.64
CA ALA A 47 18.89 13.04 3.65
C ALA A 47 20.06 12.23 3.10
N ILE A 48 19.82 11.30 2.16
CA ILE A 48 20.88 10.55 1.47
C ILE A 48 21.71 11.46 0.58
N LEU A 49 21.08 12.38 -0.17
CA LEU A 49 21.80 13.40 -0.95
C LEU A 49 22.73 14.24 -0.06
N ILE A 50 22.21 14.69 1.09
CA ILE A 50 22.99 15.44 2.08
C ILE A 50 24.10 14.57 2.68
N GLN A 51 23.84 13.29 2.92
CA GLN A 51 24.85 12.35 3.40
C GLN A 51 25.98 12.16 2.39
N TYR A 52 25.67 12.07 1.09
CA TYR A 52 26.70 11.96 0.06
C TYR A 52 27.52 13.25 -0.07
N ALA A 53 26.89 14.42 0.05
CA ALA A 53 27.58 15.71 -0.04
C ALA A 53 28.40 16.07 1.22
N LEU A 54 27.84 15.85 2.42
CA LEU A 54 28.38 16.34 3.70
C LEU A 54 28.88 15.23 4.65
N LYS A 55 28.74 13.96 4.28
CA LYS A 55 29.08 12.77 5.10
C LYS A 55 28.35 12.69 6.45
N ILE A 56 27.25 13.43 6.61
CA ILE A 56 26.38 13.38 7.80
C ILE A 56 25.45 12.15 7.68
N PRO A 57 25.33 11.30 8.71
CA PRO A 57 24.42 10.15 8.64
C PRO A 57 22.97 10.58 8.41
N ALA A 58 22.29 9.96 7.43
CA ALA A 58 20.93 10.34 7.01
C ALA A 58 19.90 10.39 8.16
N GLY A 59 20.04 9.54 9.19
CA GLY A 59 19.12 9.52 10.33
C GLY A 59 18.98 10.87 11.06
N TYR A 60 20.07 11.63 11.19
CA TYR A 60 20.02 12.97 11.83
C TYR A 60 19.28 13.97 10.95
N THR A 61 19.56 13.96 9.64
CA THR A 61 18.95 14.86 8.67
C THR A 61 17.45 14.60 8.54
N VAL A 62 17.03 13.34 8.51
CA VAL A 62 15.60 12.95 8.50
C VAL A 62 14.89 13.50 9.73
N LEU A 63 15.47 13.32 10.92
CA LEU A 63 14.84 13.76 12.17
C LEU A 63 14.61 15.29 12.19
N ILE A 64 15.65 16.06 11.88
CA ILE A 64 15.59 17.53 11.90
C ILE A 64 14.62 18.05 10.84
N ALA A 65 14.73 17.55 9.62
CA ALA A 65 13.95 18.05 8.50
C ALA A 65 12.46 17.64 8.59
N ASN A 66 12.14 16.63 9.40
CA ASN A 66 10.76 16.24 9.68
C ASN A 66 10.05 17.10 10.73
N ILE A 67 10.76 17.86 11.58
CA ILE A 67 10.15 18.75 12.58
C ILE A 67 9.08 19.68 11.97
N PRO A 68 9.36 20.45 10.91
CA PRO A 68 8.34 21.33 10.31
C PRO A 68 7.18 20.54 9.67
N LEU A 69 7.46 19.37 9.10
CA LEU A 69 6.44 18.53 8.47
C LEU A 69 5.50 17.89 9.50
N LEU A 70 6.04 17.47 10.65
CA LEU A 70 5.25 16.96 11.78
C LEU A 70 4.38 18.06 12.40
N ALA A 71 4.89 19.28 12.50
CA ALA A 71 4.10 20.44 12.91
C ALA A 71 2.95 20.72 11.92
N LEU A 72 3.20 20.59 10.61
CA LEU A 72 2.17 20.72 9.58
C LEU A 72 1.12 19.59 9.68
N SER A 73 1.56 18.35 9.92
CA SER A 73 0.67 17.20 10.17
C SER A 73 -0.26 17.48 11.34
N TYR A 74 0.27 17.97 12.48
CA TYR A 74 -0.53 18.26 13.67
C TYR A 74 -1.65 19.27 13.39
N ARG A 75 -1.40 20.25 12.50
CA ARG A 75 -2.37 21.30 12.17
C ARG A 75 -3.41 20.87 11.13
N LYS A 76 -3.05 20.01 10.17
CA LYS A 76 -3.88 19.72 8.98
C LYS A 76 -4.41 18.29 8.89
N LEU A 77 -3.81 17.34 9.61
CA LEU A 77 -4.19 15.92 9.65
C LEU A 77 -4.72 15.52 11.04
N ASN A 78 -5.19 14.28 11.16
CA ASN A 78 -5.72 13.76 12.42
C ASN A 78 -4.60 13.61 13.48
N LYS A 79 -4.92 13.88 14.75
CA LYS A 79 -4.02 13.67 15.91
C LYS A 79 -3.47 12.25 15.96
N ARG A 80 -4.31 11.24 15.70
CA ARG A 80 -3.90 9.82 15.68
C ARG A 80 -2.80 9.56 14.65
N PHE A 81 -3.00 10.08 13.44
CA PHE A 81 -2.02 9.96 12.36
C PHE A 81 -0.71 10.67 12.69
N THR A 82 -0.81 11.86 13.30
CA THR A 82 0.37 12.63 13.68
C THR A 82 1.19 11.91 14.74
N ILE A 83 0.56 11.35 15.79
CA ILE A 83 1.27 10.60 16.84
C ILE A 83 1.98 9.39 16.25
N TYR A 84 1.30 8.59 15.42
CA TYR A 84 1.94 7.42 14.79
C TYR A 84 3.01 7.82 13.78
N SER A 85 2.88 8.96 13.10
CA SER A 85 3.91 9.49 12.22
C SER A 85 5.13 10.00 12.98
N ILE A 86 4.97 10.54 14.19
CA ILE A 86 6.10 10.88 15.07
C ILE A 86 6.83 9.59 15.47
N ILE A 87 6.10 8.57 15.91
CA ILE A 87 6.66 7.26 16.26
C ILE A 87 7.41 6.69 15.05
N GLY A 88 6.77 6.64 13.88
CA GLY A 88 7.39 6.14 12.65
C GLY A 88 8.63 6.93 12.24
N THR A 89 8.59 8.26 12.30
CA THR A 89 9.75 9.13 12.01
C THR A 89 10.95 8.82 12.91
N VAL A 90 10.70 8.75 14.22
CA VAL A 90 11.76 8.48 15.21
C VAL A 90 12.30 7.07 15.02
N SER A 91 11.41 6.08 14.82
CA SER A 91 11.79 4.69 14.57
C SER A 91 12.59 4.53 13.28
N LEU A 92 12.15 5.11 12.16
CA LEU A 92 12.89 5.06 10.90
C LEU A 92 14.27 5.70 11.06
N SER A 93 14.35 6.89 11.68
CA SER A 93 15.62 7.59 11.91
C SER A 93 16.59 6.75 12.74
N LEU A 94 16.09 6.13 13.82
CA LEU A 94 16.89 5.23 14.66
C LEU A 94 17.32 3.97 13.90
N PHE A 95 16.42 3.33 13.17
CA PHE A 95 16.74 2.12 12.42
C PHE A 95 17.69 2.39 11.27
N LEU A 96 17.62 3.54 10.60
CA LEU A 96 18.62 3.95 9.60
C LEU A 96 20.02 4.08 10.20
N LEU A 97 20.14 4.53 11.46
CA LEU A 97 21.43 4.56 12.17
C LEU A 97 21.89 3.15 12.56
N LEU A 98 20.99 2.31 13.10
CA LEU A 98 21.31 0.95 13.53
C LEU A 98 21.66 0.01 12.37
N THR A 99 21.02 0.18 11.22
CA THR A 99 21.19 -0.67 10.04
C THR A 99 22.28 -0.17 9.08
N LYS A 100 23.01 0.90 9.45
CA LYS A 100 24.05 1.51 8.59
C LYS A 100 25.11 0.52 8.11
N ASN A 101 25.46 -0.46 8.95
CA ASN A 101 26.50 -1.46 8.65
C ASN A 101 25.98 -2.70 7.90
N LEU A 102 24.69 -2.75 7.52
CA LEU A 102 24.14 -3.89 6.78
C LEU A 102 24.55 -3.89 5.29
N ASN A 103 25.05 -2.76 4.78
CA ASN A 103 25.50 -2.62 3.40
C ASN A 103 26.60 -3.63 3.01
N SER A 104 27.41 -4.10 3.97
CA SER A 104 28.50 -5.06 3.72
C SER A 104 28.05 -6.53 3.64
N ILE A 105 26.77 -6.83 3.91
CA ILE A 105 26.27 -8.21 3.97
C ILE A 105 25.93 -8.74 2.56
N VAL A 106 25.48 -7.87 1.65
CA VAL A 106 25.10 -8.28 0.29
C VAL A 106 26.22 -7.97 -0.69
N THR A 107 26.95 -9.00 -1.09
CA THR A 107 28.08 -8.92 -2.04
C THR A 107 27.64 -9.15 -3.49
N VAL A 108 26.47 -8.63 -3.86
CA VAL A 108 25.94 -8.70 -5.23
C VAL A 108 26.25 -7.38 -5.94
N HIS A 109 26.76 -7.43 -7.17
CA HIS A 109 27.08 -6.25 -7.98
C HIS A 109 26.07 -6.06 -9.12
N ASP A 110 24.79 -5.98 -8.76
CA ASP A 110 23.71 -5.74 -9.73
C ASP A 110 22.75 -4.66 -9.18
N THR A 111 22.87 -3.47 -9.76
CA THR A 111 22.06 -2.29 -9.42
C THR A 111 20.56 -2.52 -9.67
N LEU A 112 20.19 -3.35 -10.67
CA LEU A 112 18.79 -3.67 -10.95
C LEU A 112 18.21 -4.53 -9.82
N LEU A 113 18.97 -5.52 -9.36
CA LEU A 113 18.60 -6.36 -8.21
C LEU A 113 18.40 -5.49 -6.97
N PHE A 114 19.35 -4.60 -6.67
CA PHE A 114 19.24 -3.67 -5.54
C PHE A 114 18.06 -2.72 -5.66
N CYS A 115 17.79 -2.19 -6.85
CA CYS A 115 16.61 -1.38 -7.11
C CYS A 115 15.31 -2.13 -6.83
N VAL A 116 15.19 -3.39 -7.29
CA VAL A 116 13.96 -4.18 -7.11
C VAL A 116 13.74 -4.50 -5.63
N TYR A 117 14.74 -5.04 -4.93
CA TYR A 117 14.59 -5.42 -3.52
C TYR A 117 14.47 -4.21 -2.60
N GLY A 118 15.21 -3.13 -2.87
CA GLY A 118 15.08 -1.86 -2.17
C GLY A 118 13.67 -1.27 -2.32
N GLY A 119 13.13 -1.25 -3.55
CA GLY A 119 11.77 -0.81 -3.83
C GLY A 119 10.71 -1.68 -3.13
N VAL A 120 10.83 -3.00 -3.20
CA VAL A 120 9.88 -3.91 -2.53
C VAL A 120 9.89 -3.72 -1.01
N LEU A 121 11.05 -3.75 -0.37
CA LEU A 121 11.12 -3.66 1.11
C LEU A 121 10.64 -2.30 1.63
N THR A 122 11.05 -1.21 0.98
CA THR A 122 10.57 0.14 1.34
C THR A 122 9.08 0.30 1.05
N GLY A 123 8.59 -0.25 -0.06
CA GLY A 123 7.16 -0.27 -0.39
C GLY A 123 6.32 -1.04 0.63
N VAL A 124 6.80 -2.20 1.08
CA VAL A 124 6.15 -3.00 2.14
C VAL A 124 6.16 -2.24 3.45
N GLY A 125 7.30 -1.68 3.86
CA GLY A 125 7.44 -0.95 5.11
C GLY A 125 6.53 0.28 5.19
N ALA A 126 6.54 1.11 4.13
CA ALA A 126 5.67 2.27 4.02
C ALA A 126 4.19 1.86 3.99
N GLY A 127 3.86 0.81 3.24
CA GLY A 127 2.52 0.23 3.20
C GLY A 127 2.01 -0.18 4.57
N ILE A 128 2.80 -0.94 5.34
CA ILE A 128 2.45 -1.35 6.71
C ILE A 128 2.22 -0.11 7.60
N ALA A 129 3.06 0.90 7.52
CA ALA A 129 2.91 2.12 8.31
C ALA A 129 1.60 2.84 7.99
N TYR A 130 1.31 3.05 6.69
CA TYR A 130 0.08 3.70 6.23
C TYR A 130 -1.19 2.90 6.58
N SER A 131 -1.19 1.58 6.42
CA SER A 131 -2.31 0.70 6.80
C SER A 131 -2.64 0.75 8.30
N ASN A 132 -1.69 1.22 9.13
CA ASN A 132 -1.86 1.38 10.58
C ASN A 132 -2.04 2.83 11.02
N HIS A 133 -2.45 3.70 10.08
CA HIS A 133 -2.67 5.13 10.26
C HIS A 133 -1.40 5.90 10.68
N GLY A 134 -0.21 5.39 10.38
CA GLY A 134 1.06 6.09 10.59
C GLY A 134 1.73 6.45 9.28
N SER A 135 2.89 7.08 9.38
CA SER A 135 3.82 7.22 8.27
C SER A 135 5.24 7.21 8.79
N GLU A 136 6.20 7.04 7.91
CA GLU A 136 7.62 7.13 8.23
C GLU A 136 8.12 8.59 8.36
N GLY A 137 7.20 9.56 8.25
CA GLY A 137 7.50 10.98 8.24
C GLY A 137 7.93 11.51 6.88
N GLY A 138 8.38 12.75 6.86
CA GLY A 138 8.89 13.38 5.66
C GLY A 138 7.85 13.67 4.60
N MET A 139 8.23 13.49 3.33
CA MET A 139 7.32 13.76 2.21
C MET A 139 6.09 12.86 2.23
N ASN A 140 6.11 11.75 2.97
CA ASN A 140 4.94 10.92 3.23
C ASN A 140 3.80 11.68 3.93
N ILE A 141 4.14 12.72 4.73
CA ILE A 141 3.15 13.64 5.32
C ILE A 141 2.56 14.54 4.23
N VAL A 142 3.39 15.04 3.32
CA VAL A 142 2.94 15.86 2.17
C VAL A 142 2.02 15.05 1.27
N VAL A 143 2.36 13.79 1.00
CA VAL A 143 1.52 12.83 0.28
C VAL A 143 0.15 12.69 0.95
N MET A 144 0.10 12.51 2.27
CA MET A 144 -1.18 12.38 2.99
C MET A 144 -2.01 13.67 2.96
N LEU A 145 -1.36 14.84 2.97
CA LEU A 145 -2.03 16.13 2.78
C LEU A 145 -2.62 16.26 1.37
N LEU A 146 -1.90 15.79 0.34
CA LEU A 146 -2.38 15.76 -1.04
C LEU A 146 -3.51 14.75 -1.22
N LYS A 147 -3.42 13.57 -0.60
CA LYS A 147 -4.48 12.55 -0.61
C LYS A 147 -5.82 13.10 -0.11
N LYS A 148 -5.80 13.94 0.93
CA LYS A 148 -7.01 14.64 1.42
C LYS A 148 -7.64 15.57 0.39
N LYS A 149 -6.86 16.10 -0.57
CA LYS A 149 -7.33 16.98 -1.64
C LYS A 149 -7.65 16.21 -2.94
N TYR A 150 -6.93 15.13 -3.20
CA TYR A 150 -7.00 14.30 -4.41
C TYR A 150 -7.33 12.86 -4.02
N ASP A 151 -8.58 12.65 -3.60
CA ASP A 151 -9.00 11.37 -3.02
C ASP A 151 -9.04 10.21 -4.03
N SER A 152 -9.08 10.50 -5.33
CA SER A 152 -9.08 9.48 -6.38
C SER A 152 -7.72 8.81 -6.61
N LEU A 153 -6.62 9.40 -6.14
CA LEU A 153 -5.27 8.89 -6.35
C LEU A 153 -4.80 8.08 -5.14
N ASP A 154 -4.10 6.99 -5.39
CA ASP A 154 -3.54 6.16 -4.31
C ASP A 154 -2.35 6.83 -3.61
N VAL A 155 -2.04 6.40 -2.39
CA VAL A 155 -0.99 7.02 -1.55
C VAL A 155 0.39 6.81 -2.16
N GLY A 156 0.68 5.60 -2.64
CA GLY A 156 1.90 5.23 -3.34
C GLY A 156 2.06 6.01 -4.64
N GLN A 157 1.01 6.08 -5.47
CA GLN A 157 1.00 6.90 -6.69
C GLN A 157 1.32 8.37 -6.42
N LEU A 158 0.66 8.98 -5.42
CA LEU A 158 0.97 10.36 -5.00
C LEU A 158 2.41 10.49 -4.49
N GLY A 159 2.90 9.50 -3.75
CA GLY A 159 4.30 9.40 -3.33
C GLY A 159 5.27 9.40 -4.49
N PHE A 160 5.02 8.60 -5.52
CA PHE A 160 5.83 8.55 -6.73
C PHE A 160 5.88 9.91 -7.43
N ILE A 161 4.74 10.57 -7.62
CA ILE A 161 4.65 11.89 -8.27
C ILE A 161 5.45 12.95 -7.48
N VAL A 162 5.26 13.00 -6.16
CA VAL A 162 5.99 13.94 -5.29
C VAL A 162 7.50 13.68 -5.36
N ASN A 163 7.92 12.42 -5.39
CA ASN A 163 9.33 12.06 -5.41
C ASN A 163 9.99 12.22 -6.78
N CYS A 164 9.22 12.20 -7.89
CA CYS A 164 9.78 12.51 -9.21
C CYS A 164 10.48 13.87 -9.23
N VAL A 165 9.91 14.88 -8.57
CA VAL A 165 10.52 16.21 -8.43
C VAL A 165 11.89 16.13 -7.74
N ILE A 166 12.00 15.30 -6.69
CA ILE A 166 13.25 15.10 -5.96
C ILE A 166 14.29 14.40 -6.85
N VAL A 167 13.88 13.39 -7.61
CA VAL A 167 14.78 12.67 -8.52
C VAL A 167 15.28 13.54 -9.65
N PHE A 168 14.44 14.44 -10.20
CA PHE A 168 14.89 15.42 -11.18
C PHE A 168 15.99 16.33 -10.63
N CYS A 169 15.88 16.76 -9.37
CA CYS A 169 16.96 17.51 -8.71
C CYS A 169 18.22 16.66 -8.49
N GLY A 170 18.05 15.39 -8.06
CA GLY A 170 19.17 14.47 -7.83
C GLY A 170 19.89 14.01 -9.10
N MET A 171 19.19 13.99 -10.24
CA MET A 171 19.74 13.67 -11.56
C MET A 171 20.87 14.64 -11.95
N LEU A 172 20.75 15.92 -11.57
CA LEU A 172 21.78 16.92 -11.84
C LEU A 172 23.10 16.66 -11.08
N LEU A 173 23.04 15.88 -10.00
CA LEU A 173 24.19 15.59 -9.14
C LEU A 173 24.83 14.23 -9.46
N ASN A 174 24.03 13.17 -9.65
CA ASN A 174 24.53 11.79 -9.78
C ASN A 174 24.35 11.19 -11.19
N GLY A 175 23.87 11.98 -12.15
CA GLY A 175 23.69 11.55 -13.52
C GLY A 175 22.39 10.78 -13.79
N ILE A 176 22.14 10.53 -15.08
CA ILE A 176 20.85 10.01 -15.55
C ILE A 176 20.62 8.53 -15.19
N ALA A 177 21.67 7.71 -15.14
CA ALA A 177 21.55 6.29 -14.82
C ALA A 177 21.01 6.07 -13.39
N VAL A 178 21.60 6.75 -12.40
CA VAL A 178 21.16 6.70 -10.99
C VAL A 178 19.73 7.20 -10.85
N ALA A 179 19.36 8.26 -11.58
CA ALA A 179 18.01 8.79 -11.59
C ALA A 179 16.97 7.79 -12.14
N LEU A 180 17.27 7.12 -13.25
CA LEU A 180 16.37 6.11 -13.85
C LEU A 180 16.18 4.89 -12.94
N TYR A 181 17.27 4.36 -12.37
CA TYR A 181 17.18 3.26 -11.39
C TYR A 181 16.40 3.70 -10.14
N THR A 182 16.61 4.91 -9.67
CA THR A 182 15.84 5.45 -8.54
C THR A 182 14.34 5.52 -8.88
N LEU A 183 13.97 6.06 -10.04
CA LEU A 183 12.57 6.11 -10.48
C LEU A 183 11.96 4.70 -10.54
N MET A 184 12.70 3.73 -11.05
CA MET A 184 12.25 2.33 -11.07
C MET A 184 12.01 1.81 -9.64
N SER A 185 12.93 2.05 -8.71
CA SER A 185 12.77 1.64 -7.30
C SER A 185 11.56 2.31 -6.66
N MET A 186 11.37 3.60 -6.91
CA MET A 186 10.25 4.38 -6.36
C MET A 186 8.90 3.93 -6.95
N TYR A 187 8.86 3.56 -8.23
CA TYR A 187 7.66 3.01 -8.86
C TYR A 187 7.29 1.66 -8.24
N ILE A 188 8.28 0.78 -8.04
CA ILE A 188 8.08 -0.51 -7.36
C ILE A 188 7.58 -0.27 -5.93
N ALA A 189 8.22 0.64 -5.19
CA ALA A 189 7.81 0.98 -3.83
C ALA A 189 6.37 1.50 -3.78
N ALA A 190 6.00 2.44 -4.67
CA ALA A 190 4.65 2.98 -4.78
C ALA A 190 3.61 1.88 -5.05
N PHE A 191 3.86 1.03 -6.06
CA PHE A 191 2.97 -0.07 -6.40
C PHE A 191 2.78 -1.03 -5.22
N VAL A 192 3.88 -1.40 -4.54
CA VAL A 192 3.84 -2.30 -3.38
C VAL A 192 3.14 -1.64 -2.18
N THR A 193 3.39 -0.35 -1.92
CA THR A 193 2.69 0.42 -0.89
C THR A 193 1.19 0.40 -1.11
N ASP A 194 0.72 0.68 -2.32
CA ASP A 194 -0.71 0.68 -2.63
C ASP A 194 -1.34 -0.72 -2.46
N LYS A 195 -0.61 -1.78 -2.88
CA LYS A 195 -1.02 -3.16 -2.63
C LYS A 195 -1.07 -3.53 -1.14
N MET A 196 -0.22 -2.94 -0.31
CA MET A 196 -0.22 -3.18 1.13
C MET A 196 -1.32 -2.39 1.86
N ILE A 197 -1.66 -1.18 1.38
CA ILE A 197 -2.72 -0.33 1.93
C ILE A 197 -4.09 -0.94 1.63
N HIS A 198 -4.38 -1.19 0.35
CA HIS A 198 -5.66 -1.74 -0.09
C HIS A 198 -5.77 -3.24 0.16
N GLY A 199 -4.66 -3.89 0.48
CA GLY A 199 -4.49 -5.33 0.40
C GLY A 199 -4.45 -5.81 -1.05
N LEU A 200 -4.06 -7.07 -1.27
CA LEU A 200 -4.44 -7.73 -2.52
C LEU A 200 -5.96 -7.79 -2.54
N SER A 201 -6.64 -7.21 -3.54
CA SER A 201 -8.11 -7.29 -3.65
C SER A 201 -8.53 -8.75 -3.49
N ARG A 202 -9.02 -9.06 -2.28
CA ARG A 202 -9.35 -10.42 -1.89
C ARG A 202 -10.79 -10.76 -2.25
N LYS A 203 -11.55 -9.81 -2.79
CA LYS A 203 -12.96 -9.96 -3.13
C LYS A 203 -13.16 -9.67 -4.61
N LYS A 204 -13.94 -10.50 -5.28
CA LYS A 204 -14.35 -10.32 -6.67
C LYS A 204 -15.86 -10.24 -6.71
N VAL A 205 -16.38 -9.38 -7.57
CA VAL A 205 -17.79 -9.38 -7.95
C VAL A 205 -17.96 -10.39 -9.07
N LEU A 206 -18.96 -11.25 -8.94
CA LEU A 206 -19.38 -12.21 -9.92
C LEU A 206 -20.75 -11.81 -10.46
N LEU A 207 -20.86 -11.76 -11.78
CA LEU A 207 -22.14 -11.72 -12.49
C LEU A 207 -22.28 -13.06 -13.21
N ILE A 208 -23.21 -13.89 -12.76
CA ILE A 208 -23.48 -15.20 -13.33
C ILE A 208 -24.77 -15.12 -14.11
N ILE A 209 -24.71 -15.47 -15.39
CA ILE A 209 -25.84 -15.53 -16.31
C ILE A 209 -25.98 -16.99 -16.73
N THR A 210 -27.11 -17.61 -16.37
CA THR A 210 -27.41 -19.03 -16.57
C THR A 210 -28.90 -19.19 -16.87
N ASP A 211 -29.30 -20.33 -17.45
CA ASP A 211 -30.73 -20.73 -17.54
C ASP A 211 -31.15 -21.64 -16.36
N LYS A 212 -30.22 -21.95 -15.44
CA LYS A 212 -30.45 -22.75 -14.22
C LYS A 212 -30.25 -21.90 -12.97
N GLU A 213 -30.78 -20.69 -12.95
CA GLU A 213 -30.50 -19.73 -11.89
C GLU A 213 -30.94 -20.19 -10.50
N ASP A 214 -32.03 -20.96 -10.39
CA ASP A 214 -32.54 -21.42 -9.10
C ASP A 214 -31.60 -22.48 -8.48
N GLU A 215 -31.09 -23.43 -9.28
CA GLU A 215 -30.09 -24.43 -8.84
C GLU A 215 -28.77 -23.77 -8.41
N VAL A 216 -28.33 -22.74 -9.15
CA VAL A 216 -27.11 -22.01 -8.82
C VAL A 216 -27.29 -21.17 -7.54
N CYS A 217 -28.46 -20.54 -7.36
CA CYS A 217 -28.79 -19.81 -6.14
C CYS A 217 -28.80 -20.74 -4.91
N GLU A 218 -29.44 -21.91 -5.03
CA GLU A 218 -29.48 -22.90 -3.95
C GLU A 218 -28.07 -23.38 -3.58
N TYR A 219 -27.21 -23.63 -4.57
CA TYR A 219 -25.81 -23.96 -4.33
C TYR A 219 -25.08 -22.87 -3.54
N ILE A 220 -25.25 -21.60 -3.94
CA ILE A 220 -24.62 -20.45 -3.30
C ILE A 220 -25.11 -20.30 -1.84
N GLU A 221 -26.41 -20.44 -1.60
CA GLU A 221 -27.00 -20.36 -0.26
C GLU A 221 -26.51 -21.48 0.67
N MET A 222 -26.51 -22.72 0.19
CA MET A 222 -26.10 -23.89 0.97
C MET A 222 -24.62 -23.86 1.39
N HIS A 223 -23.75 -23.31 0.54
CA HIS A 223 -22.29 -23.25 0.81
C HIS A 223 -21.87 -22.02 1.62
N LYS A 224 -22.81 -21.37 2.32
CA LYS A 224 -22.59 -20.17 3.16
C LYS A 224 -21.87 -19.05 2.41
N HIS A 225 -22.08 -18.92 1.11
CA HIS A 225 -21.65 -17.75 0.37
C HIS A 225 -22.62 -16.62 0.69
N ARG A 226 -22.16 -15.71 1.55
CA ARG A 226 -22.96 -14.64 2.15
C ARG A 226 -23.62 -13.80 1.04
N GLY A 227 -24.92 -13.96 0.83
CA GLY A 227 -25.78 -13.10 0.01
C GLY A 227 -25.45 -13.07 -1.49
N ALA A 228 -26.25 -13.75 -2.30
CA ALA A 228 -26.43 -13.40 -3.70
C ALA A 228 -27.63 -12.45 -3.84
N THR A 229 -27.63 -11.63 -4.88
CA THR A 229 -28.75 -10.77 -5.26
C THR A 229 -29.11 -11.11 -6.69
N LEU A 230 -30.40 -11.33 -6.96
CA LEU A 230 -30.90 -11.48 -8.32
C LEU A 230 -31.15 -10.09 -8.92
N LEU A 231 -30.45 -9.78 -10.00
CA LEU A 231 -30.67 -8.59 -10.81
C LEU A 231 -31.54 -8.98 -12.01
N ASN A 232 -32.63 -8.26 -12.24
CA ASN A 232 -33.44 -8.43 -13.44
C ASN A 232 -32.78 -7.68 -14.60
N GLY A 233 -32.44 -8.40 -15.67
CA GLY A 233 -31.90 -7.85 -16.90
C GLY A 233 -32.73 -8.29 -18.10
N LYS A 234 -32.50 -7.64 -19.23
CA LYS A 234 -33.14 -7.99 -20.50
C LYS A 234 -32.07 -8.22 -21.55
N ALA A 235 -32.08 -9.40 -22.16
CA ALA A 235 -31.20 -9.69 -23.27
C ALA A 235 -31.57 -8.81 -24.48
N ILE A 236 -30.59 -8.53 -25.36
CA ILE A 236 -30.83 -7.78 -26.62
C ILE A 236 -31.92 -8.46 -27.47
N ALA A 237 -32.00 -9.80 -27.41
CA ALA A 237 -33.07 -10.58 -28.05
C ALA A 237 -34.48 -10.36 -27.44
N GLY A 238 -34.63 -9.46 -26.46
CA GLY A 238 -35.90 -9.11 -25.84
C GLY A 238 -36.35 -10.05 -24.71
N LYS A 239 -35.61 -11.14 -24.45
CA LYS A 239 -35.92 -12.11 -23.38
C LYS A 239 -35.49 -11.54 -22.02
N GLU A 240 -36.40 -11.55 -21.05
CA GLU A 240 -36.07 -11.30 -19.64
C GLU A 240 -35.07 -12.37 -19.15
N ARG A 241 -34.05 -11.95 -18.42
CA ARG A 241 -32.98 -12.80 -17.88
C ARG A 241 -32.63 -12.34 -16.48
N ARG A 242 -32.54 -13.28 -15.54
CA ARG A 242 -32.03 -13.01 -14.19
C ARG A 242 -30.50 -13.15 -14.19
N VAL A 243 -29.81 -12.19 -13.60
CA VAL A 243 -28.36 -12.19 -13.41
C VAL A 243 -28.07 -12.34 -11.93
N ILE A 244 -27.34 -13.38 -11.56
CA ILE A 244 -26.93 -13.60 -10.17
C ILE A 244 -25.72 -12.71 -9.90
N TYR A 245 -25.92 -11.72 -9.04
CA TYR A 245 -24.86 -10.87 -8.50
C TYR A 245 -24.39 -11.46 -7.16
N CYS A 246 -23.11 -11.80 -7.06
CA CYS A 246 -22.54 -12.21 -5.77
C CYS A 246 -21.12 -11.69 -5.58
N ILE A 247 -20.73 -11.51 -4.33
CA ILE A 247 -19.38 -11.10 -3.96
C ILE A 247 -18.71 -12.26 -3.25
N VAL A 248 -17.55 -12.69 -3.76
CA VAL A 248 -16.81 -13.80 -3.18
C VAL A 248 -15.36 -13.46 -2.91
N HIS A 249 -14.78 -14.16 -1.94
CA HIS A 249 -13.36 -14.09 -1.71
C HIS A 249 -12.60 -14.81 -2.85
N VAL A 250 -11.46 -14.28 -3.28
CA VAL A 250 -10.68 -14.81 -4.42
C VAL A 250 -10.27 -16.27 -4.22
N SER A 251 -10.06 -16.70 -2.96
CA SER A 251 -9.75 -18.09 -2.62
C SER A 251 -10.92 -19.07 -2.83
N ARG A 252 -12.16 -18.58 -2.94
CA ARG A 252 -13.37 -19.38 -3.17
C ARG A 252 -13.85 -19.30 -4.62
N LEU A 253 -13.29 -18.38 -5.40
CA LEU A 253 -13.63 -18.20 -6.81
C LEU A 253 -13.47 -19.49 -7.65
N PRO A 254 -12.40 -20.30 -7.52
CA PRO A 254 -12.25 -21.52 -8.31
C PRO A 254 -13.33 -22.56 -8.02
N GLU A 255 -13.65 -22.75 -6.73
CA GLU A 255 -14.67 -23.68 -6.25
C GLU A 255 -16.06 -23.29 -6.78
N LEU A 256 -16.45 -22.03 -6.62
CA LEU A 256 -17.73 -21.54 -7.13
C LEU A 256 -17.82 -21.61 -8.65
N LYS A 257 -16.77 -21.19 -9.37
CA LYS A 257 -16.73 -21.27 -10.83
C LYS A 257 -16.90 -22.71 -11.32
N TYR A 258 -16.21 -23.66 -10.69
CA TYR A 258 -16.32 -25.07 -11.02
C TYR A 258 -17.74 -25.60 -10.79
N SER A 259 -18.34 -25.29 -9.65
CA SER A 259 -19.69 -25.77 -9.32
C SER A 259 -20.76 -25.17 -10.22
N VAL A 260 -20.67 -23.87 -10.55
CA VAL A 260 -21.59 -23.23 -11.50
C VAL A 260 -21.49 -23.90 -12.87
N LEU A 261 -20.28 -24.11 -13.39
CA LEU A 261 -20.07 -24.76 -14.69
C LEU A 261 -20.45 -26.26 -14.69
N LYS A 262 -20.48 -26.90 -13.51
CA LYS A 262 -20.97 -28.26 -13.36
C LYS A 262 -22.51 -28.34 -13.37
N ILE A 263 -23.18 -27.33 -12.82
CA ILE A 263 -24.64 -27.19 -12.84
C ILE A 263 -25.10 -26.84 -14.26
N ASP A 264 -24.46 -25.83 -14.85
CA ASP A 264 -24.75 -25.33 -16.20
C ASP A 264 -23.44 -25.05 -16.95
N GLY A 265 -23.12 -25.91 -17.92
CA GLY A 265 -21.92 -25.79 -18.75
C GLY A 265 -21.94 -24.58 -19.68
N ASP A 266 -23.12 -24.02 -19.96
CA ASP A 266 -23.31 -22.85 -20.82
C ASP A 266 -23.39 -21.53 -20.01
N ALA A 267 -23.19 -21.60 -18.68
CA ALA A 267 -23.22 -20.43 -17.82
C ALA A 267 -22.10 -19.43 -18.15
N LEU A 268 -22.48 -18.16 -18.33
CA LEU A 268 -21.54 -17.06 -18.48
C LEU A 268 -21.23 -16.45 -17.11
N ILE A 269 -19.95 -16.44 -16.75
CA ILE A 269 -19.47 -15.93 -15.46
C ILE A 269 -18.52 -14.75 -15.72
N SER A 270 -18.97 -13.53 -15.42
CA SER A 270 -18.13 -12.33 -15.44
C SER A 270 -17.53 -12.08 -14.07
N ILE A 271 -16.21 -11.86 -14.03
CA ILE A 271 -15.43 -11.65 -12.80
C ILE A 271 -14.88 -10.23 -12.84
N ILE A 272 -15.30 -9.39 -11.89
CA ILE A 272 -14.95 -7.99 -11.82
C ILE A 272 -14.15 -7.74 -10.54
N ASP A 273 -13.08 -6.97 -10.67
CA ASP A 273 -12.26 -6.55 -9.53
C ASP A 273 -13.01 -5.49 -8.73
N ALA A 274 -13.34 -5.82 -7.48
CA ALA A 274 -13.88 -4.86 -6.55
C ALA A 274 -12.72 -4.14 -5.85
N SER A 275 -12.64 -2.82 -5.99
CA SER A 275 -11.67 -1.99 -5.27
C SER A 275 -11.94 -2.02 -3.77
N GLU A 276 -13.21 -1.93 -3.37
CA GLU A 276 -13.64 -2.02 -1.97
C GLU A 276 -15.06 -2.62 -1.90
N VAL A 277 -15.36 -3.35 -0.82
CA VAL A 277 -16.70 -3.88 -0.52
C VAL A 277 -16.97 -3.72 0.96
N ASP A 278 -17.91 -2.85 1.31
CA ASP A 278 -18.36 -2.56 2.67
C ASP A 278 -19.83 -2.98 2.89
N GLY A 279 -20.17 -3.48 4.08
CA GLY A 279 -21.55 -3.91 4.41
C GLY A 279 -21.67 -5.10 5.37
N ARG A 280 -22.87 -5.26 5.96
CA ARG A 280 -23.17 -6.35 6.92
C ARG A 280 -22.84 -7.72 6.31
N GLY A 281 -21.97 -8.48 6.98
CA GLY A 281 -21.46 -9.77 6.50
C GLY A 281 -20.17 -9.70 5.67
N PHE A 282 -19.72 -8.50 5.29
CA PHE A 282 -18.51 -8.24 4.51
C PHE A 282 -17.51 -7.30 5.19
N ASN A 283 -17.85 -6.70 6.34
CA ASN A 283 -16.96 -5.81 7.10
C ASN A 283 -15.63 -6.48 7.47
N SER A 284 -14.53 -5.90 7.00
CA SER A 284 -13.35 -5.69 7.83
C SER A 284 -13.56 -4.37 8.56
N SER A 285 -13.77 -4.43 9.86
CA SER A 285 -13.85 -3.26 10.72
C SER A 285 -12.53 -2.48 10.67
N ILE A 286 -12.43 -1.46 9.81
CA ILE A 286 -11.40 -0.43 9.86
C ILE A 286 -12.01 0.91 9.42
N LEU A 287 -12.80 1.50 10.31
CA LEU A 287 -12.90 2.96 10.49
C LEU A 287 -12.89 3.22 12.00
#